data_AF-A0A0R3TI73-F1
#
_entry.id   AF-A0A0R3TI73-F1
#
_cell.length_a   1.000
_cell.length_b   1.000
_cell.length_c   1.000
_cell.angle_alpha   90.00
_cell.angle_beta   90.00
_cell.angle_gamma   90.00
#
_symmetry.space_group_name_H-M   'P 1'
#
loop_
_entity.id
_entity.type
_entity.pdbx_description
1 polymer ?
#
loop_
_entity_poly.entity_id
_entity_poly.type
_entity_poly.pdbx_seq_one_letter_code
_entity_poly.pdbx_strand_id
1 'polypeptide(L)'
;MGQVLEDDTGGNYSVWFRWGRVGKTAQTSLQSFGSKDQAIWEFQKKFREKTGNAWHCRANFIKYPGRYDLIEQDFGASAYFIELLLHSFMEK
;
A
#
# COMPACT_ATOMS: atom_id res chain seq x y z
N MET A 1 7.75 -1.52 -0.78
CA MET A 1 6.53 -1.64 -1.62
C MET A 1 5.77 -0.33 -1.51
N GLY A 2 4.97 0.02 -2.53
CA GLY A 2 4.42 1.37 -2.69
C GLY A 2 3.13 1.64 -1.92
N GLN A 3 2.56 2.82 -2.14
CA GLN A 3 1.27 3.28 -1.62
C GLN A 3 0.45 3.87 -2.78
N VAL A 4 -0.84 3.57 -2.82
CA VAL A 4 -1.80 4.28 -3.69
C VAL A 4 -2.37 5.43 -2.86
N LEU A 5 -2.32 6.64 -3.41
CA LEU A 5 -2.68 7.89 -2.75
C LEU A 5 -3.82 8.55 -3.53
N GLU A 6 -4.70 9.23 -2.82
CA GLU A 6 -5.71 10.14 -3.35
C GLU A 6 -5.48 11.49 -2.65
N ASP A 7 -5.53 12.59 -3.40
CA ASP A 7 -5.39 13.94 -2.82
C ASP A 7 -6.56 14.23 -1.87
N ASP A 8 -6.35 15.07 -0.84
CA ASP A 8 -7.41 15.41 0.14
C ASP A 8 -8.62 16.09 -0.50
N THR A 9 -8.41 16.78 -1.63
CA THR A 9 -9.48 17.41 -2.43
C THR A 9 -10.25 16.40 -3.29
N GLY A 10 -9.78 15.15 -3.36
CA GLY A 10 -10.30 14.08 -4.20
C GLY A 10 -9.95 14.24 -5.68
N GLY A 11 -10.21 13.17 -6.45
CA GLY A 11 -10.18 13.20 -7.92
C GLY A 11 -8.80 13.08 -8.58
N ASN A 12 -7.72 13.26 -7.82
CA ASN A 12 -6.35 13.03 -8.27
C ASN A 12 -5.77 11.82 -7.56
N TYR A 13 -5.14 10.92 -8.32
CA TYR A 13 -4.60 9.68 -7.79
C TYR A 13 -3.12 9.58 -8.12
N SER A 14 -2.33 9.06 -7.19
CA SER A 14 -0.92 8.81 -7.40
C SER A 14 -0.48 7.47 -6.81
N VAL A 15 0.60 6.92 -7.34
CA VAL A 15 1.29 5.78 -6.73
C VAL A 15 2.69 6.22 -6.32
N TRP A 16 2.98 6.10 -5.03
CA TRP A 16 4.28 6.39 -4.47
C TRP A 16 5.06 5.10 -4.24
N PHE A 17 6.25 5.00 -4.82
CA PHE A 17 7.17 3.90 -4.59
C PHE A 17 8.42 4.42 -3.87
N ARG A 18 8.86 3.67 -2.86
CA ARG A 18 10.13 3.89 -2.15
C ARG A 18 10.93 2.59 -2.12
N TRP A 19 12.22 2.66 -2.45
CA TRP A 19 13.12 1.49 -2.46
C TRP A 19 14.57 1.91 -2.21
N GLY A 20 15.39 0.98 -1.75
CA GLY A 20 16.80 1.22 -1.45
C GLY A 20 17.33 0.20 -0.45
N ARG A 21 18.61 0.33 -0.09
CA ARG A 21 19.20 -0.48 0.98
C ARG A 21 18.69 0.03 2.34
N VAL A 22 18.37 -0.89 3.24
CA VAL A 22 17.98 -0.58 4.62
C VAL A 22 19.11 0.22 5.29
N GLY A 23 18.75 1.26 6.05
CA GLY A 23 19.72 2.15 6.71
C GLY A 23 20.44 3.14 5.78
N LYS A 24 20.02 3.25 4.51
CA LYS A 24 20.53 4.23 3.54
C LYS A 24 19.39 5.09 2.99
N THR A 25 19.75 6.22 2.39
CA THR A 25 18.80 7.07 1.66
C THR A 25 18.10 6.25 0.58
N ALA A 26 16.77 6.26 0.62
CA ALA A 26 15.95 5.53 -0.34
C ALA A 26 15.74 6.38 -1.60
N GLN A 27 15.65 5.71 -2.74
CA GLN A 27 15.09 6.28 -3.95
C GLN A 27 13.56 6.29 -3.85
N THR A 28 12.94 7.27 -4.51
CA THR A 28 11.50 7.40 -4.57
C THR A 28 11.03 7.67 -5.99
N SER A 29 9.76 7.34 -6.28
CA SER A 29 9.06 7.73 -7.49
C SER A 29 7.61 7.98 -7.13
N LEU A 30 7.09 9.12 -7.54
CA LEU A 30 5.66 9.46 -7.48
C LEU A 30 5.15 9.50 -8.92
N GLN A 31 4.07 8.77 -9.18
CA GLN A 31 3.45 8.68 -10.50
C GLN A 31 1.99 9.06 -10.38
N SER A 32 1.53 10.03 -11.15
CA SER A 32 0.15 10.51 -11.13
C SER A 32 -0.69 9.83 -12.22
N PHE A 33 -1.97 9.60 -11.92
CA PHE A 33 -2.91 8.88 -12.76
C PHE A 33 -4.23 9.64 -12.85
N GLY A 34 -4.88 9.57 -14.02
CA GLY A 34 -6.18 10.22 -14.25
C GLY A 34 -7.37 9.50 -13.63
N SER A 35 -7.17 8.32 -13.04
CA SER A 35 -8.23 7.55 -12.38
C SER A 35 -7.70 6.66 -11.26
N LYS A 36 -8.57 6.37 -10.30
CA LYS A 36 -8.33 5.44 -9.19
C LYS A 36 -7.91 4.06 -9.68
N ASP A 37 -8.64 3.54 -10.67
CA ASP A 37 -8.42 2.19 -11.19
C ASP A 37 -7.06 2.04 -11.86
N GLN A 38 -6.60 3.06 -12.59
CA GLN A 38 -5.26 3.07 -13.17
C GLN A 38 -4.16 3.07 -12.10
N ALA A 39 -4.31 3.86 -11.04
CA ALA A 39 -3.36 3.90 -9.93
C ALA A 39 -3.31 2.54 -9.20
N ILE A 40 -4.47 1.95 -8.91
CA ILE A 40 -4.58 0.62 -8.31
C ILE A 40 -3.93 -0.43 -9.22
N TRP A 41 -4.19 -0.39 -10.53
CA TRP A 41 -3.64 -1.32 -11.49
C TRP A 41 -2.11 -1.27 -11.56
N GLU A 42 -1.52 -0.07 -11.63
CA GLU A 42 -0.05 0.06 -11.66
C GLU A 42 0.59 -0.43 -10.35
N PHE A 43 -0.03 -0.17 -9.21
CA PHE A 43 0.42 -0.73 -7.94
C PHE A 43 0.37 -2.27 -7.96
N GLN A 44 -0.74 -2.87 -8.37
CA GLN A 44 -0.93 -4.32 -8.42
C GLN A 44 0.02 -5.00 -9.40
N LYS A 45 0.25 -4.38 -10.56
CA LYS A 45 1.23 -4.81 -11.56
C LYS A 45 2.63 -4.83 -10.97
N LYS A 46 3.06 -3.73 -10.33
CA LYS A 46 4.38 -3.65 -9.68
C LYS A 46 4.52 -4.68 -8.55
N PHE A 47 3.48 -4.87 -7.75
CA PHE A 47 3.44 -5.88 -6.70
C PHE A 47 3.69 -7.28 -7.29
N ARG A 48 2.94 -7.64 -8.33
CA ARG A 48 3.06 -8.95 -9.00
C ARG A 48 4.43 -9.13 -9.65
N GLU A 49 4.97 -8.12 -10.31
CA GLU A 49 6.33 -8.16 -10.87
C GLU A 49 7.38 -8.48 -9.79
N LYS A 50 7.28 -7.84 -8.63
CA LYS A 50 8.27 -7.96 -7.56
C LYS A 50 8.12 -9.21 -6.71
N THR A 51 6.90 -9.66 -6.46
CA THR A 51 6.63 -10.78 -5.54
C THR A 51 6.25 -12.07 -6.26
N GLY A 52 5.74 -11.99 -7.48
CA GLY A 52 5.15 -13.13 -8.20
C GLY A 52 3.70 -13.43 -7.80
N ASN A 53 3.13 -12.71 -6.82
CA ASN A 53 1.79 -12.94 -6.30
C ASN A 53 0.82 -11.88 -6.82
N ALA A 54 -0.45 -12.25 -7.01
CA ALA A 54 -1.49 -11.26 -7.27
C ALA A 54 -1.87 -10.54 -5.96
N TRP A 55 -2.06 -9.22 -6.02
CA TRP A 55 -2.36 -8.42 -4.81
C TRP A 55 -3.64 -8.87 -4.08
N HIS A 56 -4.67 -9.28 -4.83
CA HIS A 56 -5.92 -9.76 -4.25
C HIS A 56 -5.75 -11.09 -3.48
N CYS A 57 -4.72 -11.87 -3.79
CA CYS A 57 -4.38 -13.13 -3.10
C CYS A 57 -3.35 -12.97 -1.97
N ARG A 58 -3.07 -11.74 -1.51
CA ARG A 58 -2.01 -11.49 -0.51
C ARG A 58 -2.21 -12.20 0.83
N ALA A 59 -3.45 -12.57 1.18
CA ALA A 59 -3.72 -13.36 2.38
C ALA A 59 -3.08 -14.77 2.32
N ASN A 60 -2.87 -15.30 1.11
CA ASN A 60 -2.21 -16.57 0.85
C ASN A 60 -0.84 -16.34 0.17
N PHE A 61 -0.08 -15.36 0.67
CA PHE A 61 1.20 -14.98 0.05
C PHE A 61 2.20 -16.14 0.04
N ILE A 62 2.81 -16.40 -1.11
CA ILE A 62 3.87 -17.39 -1.25
C ILE A 62 5.20 -16.68 -1.52
N LYS A 63 6.18 -16.91 -0.66
CA LYS A 63 7.55 -16.41 -0.86
C LYS A 63 8.26 -17.25 -1.92
N TYR A 64 8.62 -16.61 -3.04
CA TYR A 64 9.45 -17.25 -4.08
C TYR A 64 10.93 -16.89 -3.93
N PRO A 65 11.87 -17.83 -4.20
CA PRO A 65 13.30 -17.54 -4.27
C PRO A 65 13.61 -16.40 -5.25
N GLY A 66 14.51 -15.49 -4.87
CA GLY A 66 14.92 -14.34 -5.69
C GLY A 66 13.87 -13.22 -5.84
N ARG A 67 12.66 -13.37 -5.29
CA ARG A 67 11.60 -12.35 -5.32
C ARG A 67 11.49 -11.60 -4.00
N TYR A 68 10.74 -10.50 -4.00
CA TYR A 68 10.46 -9.74 -2.79
C TYR A 68 9.57 -10.54 -1.84
N ASP A 69 9.77 -10.34 -0.54
CA ASP A 69 8.85 -10.81 0.49
C ASP A 69 7.77 -9.76 0.79
N LEU A 70 6.67 -10.20 1.41
CA LEU A 70 5.66 -9.30 1.96
C LEU A 70 5.91 -9.14 3.45
N ILE A 71 6.29 -7.91 3.84
CA ILE A 71 6.48 -7.55 5.24
C ILE A 71 5.32 -6.63 5.63
N GLU A 72 4.61 -7.00 6.69
CA GLU A 72 3.59 -6.15 7.28
C GLU A 72 4.27 -5.02 8.06
N GLN A 73 3.87 -3.79 7.76
CA GLN A 73 4.36 -2.61 8.46
C GLN A 73 3.21 -2.04 9.27
N ASP A 74 3.39 -1.95 10.58
CA ASP A 74 2.54 -1.16 11.44
C ASP A 74 2.92 0.32 11.27
N PHE A 75 1.98 1.12 10.74
CA PHE A 75 2.18 2.55 10.55
C PHE A 75 1.88 3.35 11.83
N GLY A 76 1.61 2.69 12.96
CA GLY A 76 1.27 3.33 14.22
C GLY A 76 -0.23 3.64 14.30
N ALA A 77 -0.77 3.57 15.52
CA ALA A 77 -2.19 3.55 15.81
C ALA A 77 -2.96 4.82 15.42
N SER A 78 -3.79 4.69 14.37
CA SER A 78 -5.20 5.11 14.43
C SER A 78 -6.11 3.93 14.90
N ALA A 79 -5.52 2.88 15.49
CA ALA A 79 -6.28 1.76 16.05
C ALA A 79 -7.11 2.18 17.28
N TYR A 80 -6.61 3.12 18.09
CA TYR A 80 -7.38 3.67 19.22
C TYR A 80 -8.56 4.55 18.77
N PHE A 81 -8.47 5.20 17.60
CA PHE A 81 -9.54 6.05 17.09
C PHE A 81 -10.70 5.22 16.53
N ILE A 82 -10.40 4.08 15.89
CA ILE A 82 -11.44 3.18 15.34
C ILE A 82 -12.13 2.37 16.45
N GLU A 83 -11.41 1.86 17.46
CA GLU A 83 -12.01 1.20 18.63
C GLU A 83 -12.91 2.15 19.43
N LEU A 84 -12.47 3.40 19.67
CA LEU A 84 -13.31 4.41 20.36
C LEU A 84 -14.55 4.82 19.55
N LEU A 85 -14.43 4.90 18.21
CA LEU A 85 -15.58 5.18 17.34
C LEU A 85 -16.55 4.01 17.27
N LEU A 86 -16.07 2.76 17.23
CA LEU A 86 -16.94 1.58 17.30
C LEU A 86 -17.66 1.49 18.64
N HIS A 87 -16.98 1.76 19.75
CA HIS A 87 -17.62 1.76 21.08
C HIS A 87 -18.69 2.87 21.19
N SER A 88 -18.39 4.08 20.70
CA SER A 88 -19.35 5.19 20.67
C SER A 88 -20.54 4.96 19.72
N PHE A 89 -20.34 4.21 18.64
CA PHE A 89 -21.38 3.84 17.67
C PHE A 89 -22.28 2.70 18.15
N MET A 90 -21.80 1.82 19.04
CA MET A 90 -22.57 0.71 19.59
C MET A 90 -23.43 1.09 20.81
N GLU A 91 -23.22 2.28 21.39
CA GLU A 91 -23.97 2.79 22.56
C GLU A 91 -25.07 3.83 22.21
N LYS A 92 -25.39 4.05 20.93
CA LYS A 92 -26.52 4.87 20.48
C LYS A 92 -27.40 4.11 19.50
#